data_AF-A0A382UU13-F1
#
_entry.id   AF-A0A382UU13-F1
#
_cell.length_a   1.000
_cell.length_b   1.000
_cell.length_c   1.000
_cell.angle_alpha   90.00
_cell.angle_beta   90.00
_cell.angle_gamma   90.00
#
_symmetry.space_group_name_H-M   'P 1'
#
loop_
_entity.id
_entity.type
_entity.pdbx_description
1 polymer ?
#
loop_
_entity_poly.entity_id
_entity_poly.type
_entity_poly.pdbx_seq_one_letter_code
_entity_poly.pdbx_strand_id
1 'polypeptide(L)'
;MLTEALLFACGVLVGAALIWPLLSKAKRENVELDEEKQLIEQEKKSVDNFMHNLVTAIGEGVERGELFRRIAHTAVQSTGAMSACVYERVEHGKLRGAAVEGLFPPQRRQIRLDDESTSTRARFLEKILRSEILESGEGVVGEVARTGKPVIIQDAVNDPRVPRHADPALAVRSIIFSPMQFNDQLIGVLVVVNPA
;
A
#
# COMPACT_ATOMS: atom_id res chain seq x y z
N MET A 1 61.64 1.43 -36.71
CA MET A 1 61.25 0.08 -36.25
C MET A 1 60.86 0.07 -34.76
N LEU A 2 61.78 0.02 -33.79
CA LEU A 2 61.39 -0.07 -32.35
C LEU A 2 60.70 1.19 -31.80
N THR A 3 61.15 2.37 -32.22
CA THR A 3 60.63 3.67 -31.77
C THR A 3 59.23 3.99 -32.31
N GLU A 4 58.97 3.65 -33.57
CA GLU A 4 57.66 3.81 -34.22
C GLU A 4 56.61 2.87 -33.61
N ALA A 5 57.01 1.64 -33.28
CA ALA A 5 56.15 0.70 -32.56
C ALA A 5 55.77 1.21 -31.15
N LEU A 6 56.69 1.89 -30.48
CA LEU A 6 56.48 2.46 -29.14
C LEU A 6 55.48 3.63 -29.16
N LEU A 7 55.59 4.51 -30.17
CA LEU A 7 54.66 5.62 -30.38
C LEU A 7 53.23 5.13 -30.68
N PHE A 8 53.09 4.08 -31.50
CA PHE A 8 51.80 3.48 -31.80
C PHE A 8 51.15 2.86 -30.55
N ALA A 9 51.92 2.14 -29.74
CA ALA A 9 51.44 1.56 -28.48
C ALA A 9 50.98 2.64 -27.49
N CYS A 10 51.72 3.75 -27.36
CA CYS A 10 51.30 4.88 -26.54
C CYS A 10 49.98 5.51 -27.03
N GLY A 11 49.80 5.66 -28.35
CA GLY A 11 48.54 6.17 -28.92
C GLY A 11 47.32 5.30 -28.58
N VAL A 12 47.48 3.98 -28.66
CA VAL A 12 46.41 3.03 -28.28
C VAL A 12 46.09 3.12 -26.79
N LEU A 13 47.10 3.22 -25.92
CA LEU A 13 46.90 3.34 -24.48
C LEU A 13 46.19 4.65 -24.11
N VAL A 14 46.56 5.76 -24.75
CA VAL A 14 45.91 7.07 -24.53
C VAL A 14 44.47 7.05 -25.06
N GLY A 15 44.24 6.47 -26.24
CA GLY A 15 42.88 6.30 -26.79
C GLY A 15 42.00 5.45 -25.88
N ALA A 16 42.52 4.31 -25.38
CA ALA A 16 41.82 3.47 -24.43
C ALA A 16 41.53 4.21 -23.12
N ALA A 17 42.50 4.97 -22.59
CA ALA A 17 42.34 5.73 -21.35
C ALA A 17 41.27 6.85 -21.47
N LEU A 18 41.13 7.47 -22.64
CA LEU A 18 40.11 8.49 -22.90
C LEU A 18 38.71 7.90 -23.15
N ILE A 19 38.65 6.74 -23.83
CA ILE A 19 37.37 6.08 -24.17
C ILE A 19 36.80 5.32 -22.97
N TRP A 20 37.65 4.75 -22.11
CA TRP A 20 37.25 3.98 -20.93
C TRP A 20 36.23 4.71 -20.03
N PRO A 21 36.44 5.96 -19.58
CA PRO A 21 35.48 6.65 -18.72
C PRO A 21 34.15 6.93 -19.41
N LEU A 22 34.14 7.21 -20.71
CA LEU A 22 32.91 7.43 -21.50
C LEU A 22 32.07 6.14 -21.58
N LEU A 23 32.71 5.01 -21.90
CA LEU A 23 32.06 3.70 -21.91
C LEU A 23 31.61 3.28 -20.51
N SER A 24 32.40 3.59 -19.48
CA SER A 24 32.05 3.31 -18.09
C SER A 24 30.80 4.09 -17.65
N LYS A 25 30.71 5.37 -18.03
CA LYS A 25 29.55 6.22 -17.74
C LYS A 25 28.30 5.72 -18.47
N ALA A 26 28.42 5.44 -19.77
CA ALA A 26 27.31 4.90 -20.57
C ALA A 26 26.82 3.53 -20.05
N LYS A 27 27.73 2.66 -19.58
CA LYS A 27 27.35 1.40 -18.94
C LYS A 27 26.60 1.61 -17.64
N ARG A 28 27.02 2.56 -16.79
CA ARG A 28 26.33 2.87 -15.53
C ARG A 28 24.92 3.38 -15.77
N GLU A 29 24.77 4.30 -16.73
CA GLU A 29 23.46 4.86 -17.11
C GLU A 29 22.53 3.79 -17.69
N ASN A 30 23.05 2.85 -18.51
CA ASN A 30 22.25 1.71 -18.97
C ASN A 30 21.86 0.76 -17.83
N VAL A 31 22.73 0.55 -16.84
CA VAL A 31 22.41 -0.28 -15.67
C VAL A 31 21.31 0.37 -14.83
N GLU A 32 21.41 1.68 -14.58
CA GLU A 32 20.40 2.45 -13.84
C GLU A 32 19.05 2.45 -14.57
N LEU A 33 19.05 2.64 -15.89
CA LEU A 33 17.83 2.54 -16.72
C LEU A 33 17.23 1.13 -16.71
N ASP A 34 18.06 0.08 -16.73
CA ASP A 34 17.59 -1.31 -16.62
C ASP A 34 17.00 -1.58 -15.23
N GLU A 35 17.59 -1.03 -14.16
CA GLU A 35 17.05 -1.12 -12.80
C GLU A 35 15.69 -0.41 -12.68
N GLU A 36 15.56 0.83 -13.18
CA GLU A 36 14.28 1.55 -13.24
C GLU A 36 13.24 0.78 -14.06
N LYS A 37 13.62 0.25 -15.22
CA LYS A 37 12.74 -0.53 -16.08
C LYS A 37 12.27 -1.80 -15.38
N GLN A 38 13.15 -2.49 -14.66
CA GLN A 38 12.80 -3.68 -13.89
C GLN A 38 11.82 -3.37 -12.76
N LEU A 39 11.99 -2.24 -12.07
CA LEU A 39 11.03 -1.78 -11.06
C LEU A 39 9.65 -1.54 -11.67
N ILE A 40 9.58 -0.82 -12.80
CA ILE A 40 8.32 -0.59 -13.52
C ILE A 40 7.69 -1.91 -13.98
N GLU A 41 8.49 -2.87 -14.47
CA GLU A 41 8.00 -4.20 -14.86
C GLU A 41 7.46 -4.98 -13.66
N GLN A 42 8.09 -4.87 -12.48
CA GLN A 42 7.61 -5.47 -11.25
C GLN A 42 6.30 -4.84 -10.76
N GLU A 43 6.17 -3.51 -10.78
CA GLU A 43 4.94 -2.81 -10.46
C GLU A 43 3.81 -3.24 -11.40
N LYS A 44 4.08 -3.27 -12.71
CA LYS A 44 3.12 -3.72 -13.73
C LYS A 44 2.69 -5.17 -13.49
N LYS A 45 3.62 -6.06 -13.19
CA LYS A 45 3.34 -7.47 -12.91
C LYS A 45 2.50 -7.65 -11.65
N SER A 46 2.71 -6.83 -10.63
CA SER A 46 1.90 -6.86 -9.40
C SER A 46 0.44 -6.49 -9.67
N VAL A 47 0.21 -5.46 -10.49
CA VAL A 47 -1.13 -5.07 -10.92
C VAL A 47 -1.79 -6.17 -11.76
N ASP A 48 -1.07 -6.74 -12.73
CA ASP A 48 -1.59 -7.80 -13.60
C ASP A 48 -1.99 -9.06 -12.79
N ASN A 49 -1.10 -9.51 -11.90
CA ASN A 49 -1.37 -10.63 -10.99
C ASN A 49 -2.57 -10.37 -10.09
N PHE A 50 -2.71 -9.16 -9.55
CA PHE A 50 -3.87 -8.80 -8.74
C PHE A 50 -5.16 -8.88 -9.53
N MET A 51 -5.19 -8.28 -10.72
CA MET A 51 -6.36 -8.28 -11.60
C MET A 51 -6.76 -9.70 -11.97
N HIS A 52 -5.81 -10.56 -12.34
CA HIS A 52 -6.07 -11.95 -12.65
C HIS A 52 -6.65 -12.70 -11.45
N ASN A 53 -6.05 -12.54 -10.26
CA ASN A 53 -6.49 -13.22 -9.04
C ASN A 53 -7.89 -12.75 -8.58
N LEU A 54 -8.21 -11.47 -8.74
CA LEU A 54 -9.53 -10.95 -8.43
C LEU A 54 -10.58 -11.43 -9.41
N VAL A 55 -10.31 -11.37 -10.72
CA VAL A 55 -11.27 -11.80 -11.76
C VAL A 55 -11.57 -13.28 -11.63
N THR A 56 -10.56 -14.11 -11.38
CA THR A 56 -10.75 -15.54 -11.12
C THR A 56 -11.61 -15.77 -9.88
N ALA A 57 -11.33 -15.07 -8.77
CA ALA A 57 -12.14 -15.17 -7.56
C ALA A 57 -13.60 -14.75 -7.78
N ILE A 58 -13.85 -13.69 -8.56
CA ILE A 58 -15.21 -13.28 -8.92
C ILE A 58 -15.90 -14.34 -9.79
N GLY A 59 -15.18 -14.90 -10.77
CA GLY A 59 -15.69 -15.94 -11.66
C GLY A 59 -16.04 -17.25 -10.96
N GLU A 60 -15.39 -17.55 -9.83
CA GLU A 60 -15.67 -18.70 -8.97
C GLU A 60 -16.87 -18.48 -8.02
N GLY A 61 -17.51 -17.30 -8.04
CA GLY A 61 -18.66 -17.01 -7.19
C GLY A 61 -18.32 -16.76 -5.71
N VAL A 62 -17.10 -16.29 -5.45
CA VAL A 62 -16.60 -16.04 -4.09
C VAL A 62 -17.45 -15.02 -3.33
N GLU A 63 -17.66 -15.27 -2.02
CA GLU A 63 -18.39 -14.35 -1.14
C GLU A 63 -17.71 -12.98 -1.04
N ARG A 64 -18.50 -11.90 -0.93
CA ARG A 64 -17.99 -10.51 -0.85
C ARG A 64 -16.90 -10.30 0.21
N GLY A 65 -17.04 -10.93 1.38
CA GLY A 65 -16.07 -10.81 2.46
C GLY A 65 -14.68 -11.31 2.07
N GLU A 66 -14.60 -12.36 1.26
CA GLU A 66 -13.34 -12.91 0.77
C GLU A 66 -12.70 -12.02 -0.30
N LEU A 67 -13.51 -11.42 -1.18
CA LEU A 67 -13.04 -10.40 -2.12
C LEU A 67 -12.41 -9.21 -1.38
N PHE A 68 -13.08 -8.71 -0.33
CA PHE A 68 -12.53 -7.60 0.48
C PHE A 68 -11.25 -7.98 1.22
N ARG A 69 -11.12 -9.23 1.69
CA ARG A 69 -9.89 -9.74 2.29
C ARG A 69 -8.73 -9.72 1.30
N ARG A 70 -8.97 -10.16 0.07
CA ARG A 70 -7.98 -10.09 -1.01
C ARG A 70 -7.59 -8.67 -1.37
N ILE A 71 -8.56 -7.74 -1.38
CA ILE A 71 -8.29 -6.31 -1.61
C ILE A 71 -7.38 -5.74 -0.50
N ALA A 72 -7.72 -5.98 0.77
CA ALA A 72 -6.90 -5.53 1.90
C ALA A 72 -5.47 -6.10 1.85
N HIS A 73 -5.36 -7.39 1.52
CA HIS A 73 -4.08 -8.07 1.38
C HIS A 73 -3.23 -7.50 0.26
N THR A 74 -3.79 -7.37 -0.93
CA THR A 74 -3.03 -6.80 -2.03
C THR A 74 -2.69 -5.33 -1.80
N ALA A 75 -3.55 -4.56 -1.11
CA ALA A 75 -3.21 -3.19 -0.73
C ALA A 75 -1.95 -3.16 0.16
N VAL A 76 -1.87 -4.01 1.18
CA VAL A 76 -0.68 -4.13 2.04
C VAL A 76 0.55 -4.54 1.24
N GLN A 77 0.44 -5.59 0.41
CA GLN A 77 1.56 -6.11 -0.38
C GLN A 77 2.06 -5.12 -1.44
N SER A 78 1.17 -4.40 -2.12
CA SER A 78 1.54 -3.46 -3.20
C SER A 78 2.03 -2.12 -2.68
N THR A 79 1.56 -1.67 -1.51
CA THR A 79 1.94 -0.36 -0.94
C THR A 79 3.05 -0.46 0.10
N GLY A 80 3.40 -1.68 0.55
CA GLY A 80 4.34 -1.89 1.64
C GLY A 80 3.83 -1.39 2.98
N ALA A 81 2.51 -1.36 3.19
CA ALA A 81 1.92 -0.89 4.44
C ALA A 81 1.94 -1.95 5.54
N MET A 82 1.86 -1.55 6.80
CA MET A 82 1.81 -2.47 7.95
C MET A 82 0.43 -3.09 8.15
N SER A 83 -0.63 -2.39 7.78
CA SER A 83 -2.01 -2.85 7.95
C SER A 83 -2.97 -2.14 7.02
N ALA A 84 -4.12 -2.77 6.78
CA ALA A 84 -5.22 -2.18 6.01
C ALA A 84 -6.59 -2.65 6.52
N CYS A 85 -7.62 -1.87 6.25
CA CYS A 85 -9.01 -2.23 6.49
C CYS A 85 -9.87 -1.79 5.31
N VAL A 86 -10.81 -2.66 4.93
CA VAL A 86 -11.84 -2.35 3.95
C VAL A 86 -13.15 -2.12 4.68
N TYR A 87 -13.70 -0.91 4.57
CA TYR A 87 -15.04 -0.58 5.02
C TYR A 87 -16.02 -0.75 3.87
N GLU A 88 -16.94 -1.71 3.97
CA GLU A 88 -18.04 -1.89 3.02
C GLU A 88 -19.15 -0.88 3.31
N ARG A 89 -19.72 -0.30 2.26
CA ARG A 89 -20.95 0.48 2.36
C ARG A 89 -22.15 -0.44 2.55
N VAL A 90 -22.82 -0.28 3.68
CA VAL A 90 -24.06 -0.98 4.04
C VAL A 90 -25.28 -0.07 3.82
N GLU A 91 -26.47 -0.58 4.16
CA GLU A 91 -27.73 0.15 4.06
C GLU A 91 -27.66 1.54 4.74
N HIS A 92 -28.45 2.48 4.20
CA HIS A 92 -28.51 3.88 4.65
C HIS A 92 -27.17 4.63 4.64
N GLY A 93 -26.18 4.16 3.88
CA GLY A 93 -24.89 4.85 3.73
C GLY A 93 -23.94 4.68 4.92
N LYS A 94 -24.25 3.74 5.83
CA LYS A 94 -23.34 3.33 6.89
C LYS A 94 -22.15 2.55 6.33
N LEU A 95 -21.08 2.48 7.10
CA LEU A 95 -19.83 1.82 6.72
C LEU A 95 -19.48 0.77 7.77
N ARG A 96 -19.19 -0.46 7.36
CA ARG A 96 -18.84 -1.56 8.26
C ARG A 96 -17.49 -2.15 7.87
N GLY A 97 -16.63 -2.43 8.84
CA GLY A 97 -15.38 -3.15 8.58
C GLY A 97 -15.66 -4.54 8.00
N ALA A 98 -15.30 -4.77 6.75
CA ALA A 98 -15.58 -6.01 6.03
C ALA A 98 -14.37 -6.95 6.00
N ALA A 99 -13.16 -6.39 5.96
CA ALA A 99 -11.91 -7.13 6.02
C ALA A 99 -10.79 -6.29 6.64
N VAL A 100 -9.88 -6.95 7.33
CA VAL A 100 -8.74 -6.33 8.02
C VAL A 100 -7.48 -7.17 7.74
N GLU A 101 -6.38 -6.48 7.49
CA GLU A 101 -5.04 -7.06 7.42
C GLU A 101 -4.10 -6.39 8.42
N GLY A 102 -3.32 -7.19 9.15
CA GLY A 102 -2.36 -6.69 10.14
C GLY A 102 -3.03 -6.13 11.40
N LEU A 103 -2.26 -5.37 12.18
CA LEU A 103 -2.74 -4.68 13.38
C LEU A 103 -3.35 -3.32 13.00
N PHE A 104 -4.54 -3.36 12.42
CA PHE A 104 -5.22 -2.14 12.00
C PHE A 104 -5.82 -1.37 13.19
N PRO A 105 -5.59 -0.05 13.30
CA PRO A 105 -6.11 0.77 14.38
C PRO A 105 -7.62 1.07 14.20
N PRO A 106 -8.43 0.91 15.25
CA PRO A 106 -9.84 1.34 15.23
C PRO A 106 -10.01 2.83 14.95
N GLN A 107 -11.09 3.20 14.27
CA GLN A 107 -11.35 4.59 13.84
C GLN A 107 -12.17 5.38 14.87
N ARG A 108 -12.63 4.75 15.95
CA ARG A 108 -13.18 5.40 17.13
C ARG A 108 -12.24 5.28 18.32
N ARG A 109 -12.17 6.34 19.14
CA ARG A 109 -11.59 6.25 20.50
C ARG A 109 -12.57 5.53 21.40
N GLN A 110 -12.45 4.21 21.50
CA GLN A 110 -12.80 3.42 22.69
C GLN A 110 -12.66 1.92 22.38
N ILE A 111 -11.51 1.35 22.76
CA ILE A 111 -11.48 -0.02 23.24
C ILE A 111 -10.63 0.01 24.50
N ARG A 112 -11.28 -0.06 25.66
CA ARG A 112 -10.61 -0.54 26.86
C ARG A 112 -10.19 -1.97 26.52
N LEU A 113 -8.89 -2.23 26.38
CA LEU A 113 -8.34 -3.57 26.19
C LEU A 113 -8.45 -4.36 27.51
N ASP A 114 -9.63 -4.34 28.12
CA ASP A 114 -9.91 -4.89 29.45
C ASP A 114 -10.40 -6.34 29.35
N ASP A 115 -10.52 -6.89 28.13
CA ASP A 115 -10.99 -8.26 27.92
C ASP A 115 -9.81 -9.23 27.86
N GLU A 116 -9.64 -10.01 28.94
CA GLU A 116 -8.81 -11.23 29.03
C GLU A 116 -9.33 -12.31 28.06
N SER A 117 -9.35 -12.05 26.76
CA SER A 117 -9.62 -13.09 25.77
C SER A 117 -8.32 -13.79 25.40
N THR A 118 -8.32 -15.12 25.43
CA THR A 118 -7.21 -16.03 25.05
C THR A 118 -6.77 -15.91 23.57
N SER A 119 -7.21 -14.88 22.84
CA SER A 119 -6.96 -14.69 21.41
C SER A 119 -5.79 -13.75 21.12
N THR A 120 -5.15 -13.89 19.95
CA THR A 120 -4.09 -12.96 19.53
C THR A 120 -4.65 -11.55 19.33
N ARG A 121 -3.84 -10.50 19.61
CA ARG A 121 -4.26 -9.09 19.49
C ARG A 121 -4.89 -8.77 18.13
N ALA A 122 -4.32 -9.31 17.04
CA ALA A 122 -4.86 -9.13 15.69
C ALA A 122 -6.28 -9.71 15.53
N ARG A 123 -6.53 -10.92 16.05
CA ARG A 123 -7.85 -11.57 15.95
C ARG A 123 -8.90 -10.84 16.79
N PHE A 124 -8.52 -10.31 17.94
CA PHE A 124 -9.40 -9.48 18.77
C PHE A 124 -9.79 -8.18 18.04
N LEU A 125 -8.81 -7.48 17.46
CA LEU A 125 -9.06 -6.27 16.67
C LEU A 125 -9.94 -6.56 15.46
N GLU A 126 -9.68 -7.65 14.73
CA GLU A 126 -10.52 -8.08 13.61
C GLU A 126 -11.98 -8.24 14.05
N LYS A 127 -12.23 -8.91 15.18
CA LYS A 127 -13.59 -9.10 15.70
C LYS A 127 -14.29 -7.77 15.98
N ILE A 128 -13.59 -6.81 16.58
CA ILE A 128 -14.15 -5.49 16.91
C ILE A 128 -14.43 -4.68 15.65
N LEU A 129 -13.47 -4.64 14.74
CA LEU A 129 -13.58 -3.90 13.47
C LEU A 129 -14.72 -4.45 12.59
N ARG A 130 -14.95 -5.78 12.61
CA ARG A 130 -16.08 -6.40 11.90
C ARG A 130 -17.45 -6.00 12.46
N SER A 131 -17.52 -5.71 13.77
CA SER A 131 -18.74 -5.25 14.43
C SER A 131 -18.92 -3.73 14.42
N GLU A 132 -17.86 -2.98 14.10
CA GLU A 132 -17.89 -1.53 14.06
C GLU A 132 -18.71 -1.06 12.85
N ILE A 133 -19.72 -0.24 13.13
CA ILE A 133 -20.50 0.47 12.11
C ILE A 133 -20.26 1.96 12.31
N LEU A 134 -19.68 2.59 11.29
CA LEU A 134 -19.47 4.03 11.19
C LEU A 134 -20.65 4.67 10.46
N GLU A 135 -21.11 5.81 10.95
CA GLU A 135 -22.16 6.57 10.29
C GLU A 135 -21.62 7.31 9.05
N SER A 136 -22.52 7.68 8.14
CA SER A 136 -22.12 8.43 6.95
C SER A 136 -21.55 9.80 7.34
N GLY A 137 -20.34 10.13 6.88
CA GLY A 137 -19.64 11.36 7.26
C GLY A 137 -18.93 11.31 8.61
N GLU A 138 -18.92 10.18 9.31
CA GLU A 138 -18.18 10.01 10.56
C GLU A 138 -16.68 9.79 10.31
N GLY A 139 -15.85 10.64 10.92
CA GLY A 139 -14.40 10.59 10.77
C GLY A 139 -13.96 10.75 9.30
N VAL A 140 -12.69 10.43 9.04
CA VAL A 140 -12.13 10.54 7.68
C VAL A 140 -12.70 9.47 6.75
N VAL A 141 -12.99 8.27 7.26
CA VAL A 141 -13.63 7.19 6.50
C VAL A 141 -14.99 7.64 5.95
N GLY A 142 -15.83 8.22 6.79
CA GLY A 142 -17.12 8.77 6.38
C GLY A 142 -16.99 9.98 5.45
N GLU A 143 -16.00 10.84 5.65
CA GLU A 143 -15.69 11.96 4.76
C GLU A 143 -15.37 11.48 3.34
N VAL A 144 -14.50 10.48 3.20
CA VAL A 144 -14.14 9.88 1.91
C VAL A 144 -15.34 9.20 1.27
N ALA A 145 -16.13 8.46 2.04
CA ALA A 145 -17.35 7.85 1.54
C ALA A 145 -18.36 8.87 1.00
N ARG A 146 -18.50 10.03 1.67
CA ARG A 146 -19.42 11.09 1.24
C ARG A 146 -18.92 11.85 0.01
N THR A 147 -17.62 12.14 -0.03
CA THR A 147 -17.03 13.01 -1.07
C THR A 147 -16.57 12.25 -2.30
N GLY A 148 -16.33 10.94 -2.19
CA GLY A 148 -15.70 10.14 -3.24
C GLY A 148 -14.26 10.56 -3.56
N LYS A 149 -13.63 11.36 -2.70
CA LYS A 149 -12.26 11.86 -2.88
C LYS A 149 -11.31 11.18 -1.88
N PRO A 150 -10.13 10.74 -2.32
CA PRO A 150 -9.14 10.16 -1.41
C PRO A 150 -8.57 11.21 -0.45
N VAL A 151 -8.14 10.76 0.73
CA VAL A 151 -7.47 11.59 1.74
C VAL A 151 -6.17 10.90 2.16
N ILE A 152 -5.08 11.67 2.24
CA ILE A 152 -3.77 11.21 2.72
C ILE A 152 -3.38 12.08 3.91
N ILE A 153 -3.03 11.43 5.03
CA ILE A 153 -2.50 12.09 6.22
C ILE A 153 -1.08 11.58 6.43
N GLN A 154 -0.10 12.45 6.18
CA GLN A 154 1.33 12.11 6.28
C GLN A 154 1.85 12.15 7.71
N ASP A 155 1.32 13.06 8.55
CA ASP A 155 1.65 13.17 9.97
C ASP A 155 0.39 12.92 10.81
N ALA A 156 0.04 11.65 10.96
CA ALA A 156 -1.11 11.21 11.72
C ALA A 156 -0.89 11.33 13.25
N VAL A 157 0.35 11.50 13.71
CA VAL A 157 0.66 11.66 15.14
C VAL A 157 0.09 12.99 15.64
N ASN A 158 0.18 14.04 14.82
CA ASN A 158 -0.28 15.38 15.16
C ASN A 158 -1.65 15.74 14.56
N ASP A 159 -2.22 14.91 13.68
CA ASP A 159 -3.52 15.17 13.08
C ASP A 159 -4.68 14.84 14.06
N PRO A 160 -5.53 15.82 14.42
CA PRO A 160 -6.62 15.60 15.38
C PRO A 160 -7.73 14.69 14.85
N ARG A 161 -7.80 14.45 13.53
CA ARG A 161 -8.79 13.56 12.92
C ARG A 161 -8.45 12.08 13.14
N VAL A 162 -7.22 11.77 13.56
CA VAL A 162 -6.76 10.41 13.80
C VAL A 162 -6.90 10.06 15.29
N PRO A 163 -7.68 9.02 15.64
CA PRO A 163 -7.79 8.53 17.02
C PRO A 163 -6.43 8.10 17.56
N ARG A 164 -6.11 8.55 18.77
CA ARG A 164 -4.95 8.05 19.53
C ARG A 164 -5.38 6.88 20.40
N HIS A 165 -4.62 5.78 20.31
CA HIS A 165 -4.79 4.56 21.09
C HIS A 165 -3.70 4.46 22.15
N ALA A 166 -4.00 3.77 23.26
CA ALA A 166 -3.04 3.58 24.34
C ALA A 166 -1.97 2.51 24.01
N ASP A 167 -2.32 1.51 23.19
CA ASP A 167 -1.37 0.50 22.72
C ASP A 167 -0.43 1.12 21.67
N PRO A 168 0.91 1.16 21.91
CA PRO A 168 1.88 1.67 20.94
C PRO A 168 1.87 0.91 19.61
N ALA A 169 1.45 -0.37 19.62
CA ALA A 169 1.34 -1.16 18.39
C ALA A 169 0.25 -0.63 17.43
N LEU A 170 -0.68 0.19 17.92
CA LEU A 170 -1.73 0.84 17.13
C LEU A 170 -1.41 2.30 16.80
N ALA A 171 -0.18 2.75 17.05
CA ALA A 171 0.24 4.10 16.72
C ALA A 171 0.22 4.33 15.19
N VAL A 172 -0.42 5.41 14.78
CA VAL A 172 -0.54 5.80 13.36
C VAL A 172 0.44 6.92 13.07
N ARG A 173 1.42 6.65 12.20
CA ARG A 173 2.38 7.63 11.66
C ARG A 173 1.84 8.29 10.41
N SER A 174 1.30 7.50 9.49
CA SER A 174 0.64 7.95 8.28
C SER A 174 -0.52 7.02 7.91
N ILE A 175 -1.50 7.56 7.20
CA ILE A 175 -2.71 6.84 6.82
C ILE A 175 -3.29 7.37 5.51
N ILE A 176 -3.76 6.46 4.66
CA ILE A 176 -4.39 6.75 3.37
C ILE A 176 -5.81 6.20 3.40
N PHE A 177 -6.76 7.00 2.94
CA PHE A 177 -8.16 6.65 2.77
C PHE A 177 -8.51 6.77 1.29
N SER A 178 -8.89 5.67 0.66
CA SER A 178 -9.19 5.60 -0.77
C SER A 178 -10.62 5.10 -1.00
N PRO A 179 -11.46 5.82 -1.76
CA PRO A 179 -12.81 5.38 -2.07
C PRO A 179 -12.78 4.23 -3.08
N MET A 180 -13.54 3.18 -2.83
CA MET A 180 -13.76 2.09 -3.78
C MET A 180 -15.10 2.32 -4.49
N GLN A 181 -15.05 2.54 -5.80
CA GLN A 181 -16.21 2.89 -6.62
C GLN A 181 -16.34 1.96 -7.82
N PHE A 182 -17.56 1.65 -8.20
CA PHE A 182 -17.89 0.90 -9.41
C PHE A 182 -19.12 1.53 -10.06
N ASN A 183 -19.04 1.88 -11.35
CA ASN A 183 -20.10 2.59 -12.08
C ASN A 183 -20.63 3.82 -11.32
N ASP A 184 -19.72 4.69 -10.86
CA ASP A 184 -20.01 5.89 -10.05
C ASP A 184 -20.73 5.62 -8.71
N GLN A 185 -20.84 4.36 -8.30
CA GLN A 185 -21.41 3.96 -7.03
C GLN A 185 -20.30 3.59 -6.05
N LEU A 186 -20.30 4.24 -4.88
CA LEU A 186 -19.41 3.88 -3.79
C LEU A 186 -19.76 2.48 -3.26
N ILE A 187 -18.79 1.57 -3.34
CA ILE A 187 -18.79 0.23 -2.77
C ILE A 187 -18.27 0.25 -1.33
N GLY A 188 -17.29 1.10 -1.04
CA GLY A 188 -16.67 1.18 0.27
C GLY A 188 -15.46 2.12 0.32
N VAL A 189 -14.68 2.02 1.40
CA VAL A 189 -13.43 2.78 1.59
C VAL A 189 -12.33 1.82 2.00
N LEU A 190 -11.22 1.85 1.28
CA LEU A 190 -9.98 1.17 1.65
C LEU A 190 -9.14 2.13 2.50
N VAL A 191 -8.69 1.65 3.65
CA VAL A 191 -7.82 2.41 4.56
C VAL A 191 -6.52 1.65 4.74
N VAL A 192 -5.40 2.34 4.54
CA VAL A 192 -4.06 1.75 4.60
C VAL A 192 -3.20 2.55 5.57
N VAL A 193 -2.50 1.86 6.47
CA VAL A 193 -1.86 2.48 7.64
C VAL A 193 -0.40 2.07 7.75
N ASN A 194 0.45 3.09 7.93
CA ASN A 194 1.90 3.04 8.15
C ASN A 194 2.69 2.29 7.07
N PRO A 195 3.81 2.83 6.55
CA PRO A 195 4.76 2.00 5.82
C PRO A 195 5.44 1.01 6.77
N ALA A 196 5.74 -0.19 6.25
CA ALA A 196 6.49 -1.24 6.91
C ALA A 196 7.96 -0.88 7.10
#